data_AF-A0A377B6G0-F1
#
_entry.id   AF-A0A377B6G0-F1
#
_cell.length_a   1.000
_cell.length_b   1.000
_cell.length_c   1.000
_cell.angle_alpha   90.00
_cell.angle_beta   90.00
_cell.angle_gamma   90.00
#
_symmetry.space_group_name_H-M   'P 1'
#
loop_
_entity.id
_entity.type
_entity.pdbx_description
1 polymer ?
#
loop_
_entity_poly.entity_id
_entity_poly.type
_entity_poly.pdbx_seq_one_letter_code
_entity_poly.pdbx_strand_id
1 'polypeptide(L)'
;MKRCWPVTIPEEKGSFLKFCQLLGGRSVTEFNYRFADAKNACIFVGVRLSRGLEERKEILQMLNDGGYSVVDLSDDEMAKLHVRYMVGGRPSHPLQERLYSFEFPESPGALLRFLNTLGTHWNISLFHYRSHGTDMGACWQRSTRRP
;
A
#
# COMPACT_ATOMS: atom_id res chain seq x y z
N MET A 1 5.29 17.23 6.42
CA MET A 1 3.87 16.82 6.35
C MET A 1 3.78 15.50 5.61
N LYS A 2 3.12 14.48 6.18
CA LYS A 2 2.89 13.20 5.50
C LYS A 2 1.80 13.42 4.42
N ARG A 3 2.11 13.13 3.15
CA ARG A 3 1.16 13.22 2.03
C ARG A 3 0.76 11.79 1.64
N CYS A 4 -0.54 11.51 1.73
CA CYS A 4 -1.08 10.17 1.57
C CYS A 4 -2.21 10.16 0.53
N TRP A 5 -2.30 9.05 -0.18
CA TRP A 5 -3.05 8.94 -1.43
C TRP A 5 -3.72 7.58 -1.48
N PRO A 6 -5.06 7.50 -1.54
CA PRO A 6 -5.73 6.30 -1.99
C PRO A 6 -5.50 6.13 -3.49
N VAL A 7 -5.05 4.94 -3.86
CA VAL A 7 -4.90 4.48 -5.23
C VAL A 7 -5.79 3.27 -5.42
N THR A 8 -6.55 3.27 -6.51
CA THR A 8 -7.34 2.11 -6.91
C THR A 8 -6.53 1.32 -7.92
N ILE A 9 -6.27 0.06 -7.61
CA ILE A 9 -5.58 -0.90 -8.47
C ILE A 9 -6.52 -2.07 -8.78
N PRO A 10 -6.40 -2.74 -9.93
CA PRO A 10 -7.14 -3.97 -10.19
C PRO A 10 -6.70 -5.04 -9.18
N GLU A 11 -7.68 -5.75 -8.61
CA GLU A 11 -7.47 -6.85 -7.63
C GLU A 11 -6.95 -8.10 -8.35
N GLU A 12 -5.71 -8.02 -8.84
CA GLU A 12 -5.01 -9.08 -9.57
C GLU A 12 -3.67 -9.44 -8.92
N LYS A 13 -3.25 -10.68 -9.12
CA LYS A 13 -1.96 -11.16 -8.63
C LYS A 13 -0.83 -10.39 -9.28
N GLY A 14 0.04 -9.83 -8.44
CA GLY A 14 1.20 -9.05 -8.90
C GLY A 14 0.90 -7.57 -9.17
N SER A 15 -0.35 -7.11 -9.06
CA SER A 15 -0.66 -5.67 -9.12
C SER A 15 0.11 -4.88 -8.06
N PHE A 16 0.20 -5.40 -6.84
CA PHE A 16 1.02 -4.81 -5.77
C PHE A 16 2.50 -4.69 -6.13
N LEU A 17 3.06 -5.73 -6.76
CA LEU A 17 4.46 -5.75 -7.18
C LEU A 17 4.69 -4.75 -8.31
N LYS A 18 3.84 -4.74 -9.34
CA LYS A 18 3.90 -3.76 -10.45
C LYS A 18 3.79 -2.33 -9.92
N PHE A 19 2.87 -2.08 -8.99
CA PHE A 19 2.69 -0.79 -8.36
C PHE A 19 3.94 -0.36 -7.54
N CYS A 20 4.50 -1.27 -6.74
CA CYS A 20 5.74 -0.97 -5.99
C CYS A 20 6.95 -0.79 -6.91
N GLN A 21 7.01 -1.49 -8.04
CA GLN A 21 8.06 -1.31 -9.05
C GLN A 21 7.94 0.06 -9.73
N LEU A 22 6.73 0.49 -10.09
CA LEU A 22 6.45 1.84 -10.62
C LEU A 22 6.87 2.94 -9.65
N LEU A 23 6.65 2.74 -8.35
CA LEU A 23 7.11 3.69 -7.33
C LEU A 23 8.64 3.80 -7.25
N GLY A 24 9.41 2.83 -7.78
CA GLY A 24 10.80 3.02 -8.19
C GLY A 24 11.74 3.50 -7.09
N GLY A 25 11.88 2.74 -6.00
CA GLY A 25 12.86 3.01 -4.94
C GLY A 25 12.55 4.21 -4.03
N ARG A 26 11.43 4.92 -4.27
CA ARG A 26 10.96 6.01 -3.40
C ARG A 26 10.67 5.52 -1.99
N SER A 27 10.91 6.38 -1.00
CA SER A 27 10.69 6.05 0.41
C SER A 27 9.21 6.04 0.76
N VAL A 28 8.60 4.85 0.67
CA VAL A 28 7.23 4.59 1.12
C VAL A 28 7.21 4.59 2.65
N THR A 29 6.43 5.50 3.22
CA THR A 29 6.25 5.67 4.68
C THR A 29 5.03 4.94 5.20
N GLU A 30 3.97 4.81 4.39
CA GLU A 30 2.74 4.13 4.76
C GLU A 30 2.25 3.35 3.54
N PHE A 31 1.87 2.09 3.71
CA PHE A 31 1.24 1.28 2.67
C PHE A 31 0.20 0.39 3.33
N ASN A 32 -1.06 0.74 3.14
CA ASN A 32 -2.18 0.02 3.74
C ASN A 32 -3.10 -0.49 2.64
N TYR A 33 -3.53 -1.72 2.76
CA TYR A 33 -4.45 -2.35 1.84
C TYR A 33 -5.32 -3.32 2.61
N ARG A 34 -6.58 -3.41 2.17
CA ARG A 34 -7.49 -4.43 2.64
C ARG A 34 -8.41 -4.86 1.53
N PHE A 35 -8.63 -6.16 1.47
CA PHE A 35 -9.57 -6.78 0.57
C PHE A 35 -10.99 -6.32 0.91
N ALA A 36 -11.66 -5.72 -0.08
CA ALA A 36 -13.04 -5.23 0.02
C ALA A 36 -13.92 -5.82 -1.08
N ASP A 37 -13.44 -5.81 -2.33
CA ASP A 37 -14.12 -6.31 -3.51
C ASP A 37 -13.15 -7.12 -4.38
N ALA A 38 -13.68 -8.06 -5.17
CA ALA A 38 -12.90 -8.89 -6.08
C ALA A 38 -12.52 -8.17 -7.39
N LYS A 39 -13.10 -7.00 -7.69
CA LYS A 39 -12.78 -6.23 -8.91
C LYS A 39 -11.70 -5.18 -8.69
N ASN A 40 -11.82 -4.38 -7.64
CA ASN A 40 -10.96 -3.22 -7.40
C ASN A 40 -10.43 -3.25 -5.97
N ALA A 41 -9.11 -3.12 -5.87
CA ALA A 41 -8.38 -2.98 -4.62
C ALA A 41 -8.12 -1.49 -4.36
N CYS A 42 -8.53 -0.99 -3.19
CA CYS A 42 -8.12 0.34 -2.74
C CYS A 42 -6.89 0.20 -1.84
N ILE A 43 -5.76 0.75 -2.28
CA ILE A 43 -4.53 0.82 -1.52
C ILE A 43 -4.33 2.26 -1.04
N PHE A 44 -3.80 2.43 0.15
CA PHE A 44 -3.48 3.74 0.72
C PHE A 44 -1.97 3.85 0.87
N VAL A 45 -1.39 4.79 0.14
CA VAL A 45 0.06 4.91 0.02
C VAL A 45 0.50 6.29 0.48
N GLY A 46 1.44 6.31 1.42
CA GLY A 46 2.13 7.51 1.88
C GLY A 46 3.58 7.49 1.42
N VAL A 47 3.98 8.47 0.62
CA VAL A 47 5.35 8.60 0.13
C VAL A 47 6.01 9.81 0.78
N ARG A 48 7.27 9.67 1.20
CA ARG A 48 8.08 10.81 1.65
C ARG A 48 8.58 11.55 0.42
N LEU A 49 8.16 12.79 0.27
CA LEU A 49 8.57 13.68 -0.81
C LEU A 49 9.80 14.48 -0.35
N SER A 50 10.84 14.51 -1.20
CA SER A 50 12.04 15.31 -1.00
C SER A 50 11.94 16.63 -1.75
N ARG A 51 11.36 16.62 -2.97
CA ARG A 51 11.23 17.79 -3.85
C ARG A 51 9.86 18.50 -3.74
N GLY A 52 9.08 18.19 -2.72
CA GLY A 52 7.81 18.87 -2.46
C GLY A 52 6.74 18.62 -3.54
N LEU A 53 6.18 19.70 -4.11
CA LEU A 53 5.00 19.64 -4.98
C LEU A 53 5.28 19.07 -6.38
N GLU A 54 6.48 19.29 -6.92
CA GLU A 54 6.85 18.84 -8.28
C GLU A 54 6.91 17.31 -8.36
N GLU A 55 7.60 16.68 -7.41
CA GLU A 55 7.67 15.21 -7.30
C GLU A 55 6.29 14.59 -7.03
N ARG A 56 5.42 15.30 -6.31
CA ARG A 56 4.02 14.91 -6.15
C ARG A 56 3.30 14.83 -7.50
N LYS A 57 3.44 15.85 -8.36
CA LYS A 57 2.83 15.86 -9.70
C LYS A 57 3.43 14.79 -10.60
N GLU A 58 4.75 14.60 -10.57
CA GLU A 58 5.42 13.53 -11.32
C GLU A 58 4.88 12.14 -10.93
N ILE A 59 4.72 11.85 -9.63
CA ILE A 59 4.18 10.57 -9.16
C ILE A 59 2.74 10.38 -9.63
N LEU A 60 1.91 11.42 -9.49
CA LEU A 60 0.53 11.40 -9.97
C LEU A 60 0.44 11.09 -11.46
N GLN A 61 1.23 11.81 -12.25
CA GLN A 61 1.28 11.64 -13.70
C GLN A 61 1.71 10.23 -14.06
N MET A 62 2.79 9.73 -13.47
CA MET A 62 3.30 8.38 -13.67
C MET A 62 2.30 7.30 -13.29
N LEU A 63 1.53 7.48 -12.21
CA LEU A 63 0.49 6.54 -11.80
C LEU A 63 -0.71 6.57 -12.76
N ASN A 64 -1.10 7.75 -13.22
CA ASN A 64 -2.18 7.91 -14.19
C ASN A 64 -1.79 7.32 -15.57
N ASP A 65 -0.55 7.54 -16.00
CA ASP A 65 0.03 6.92 -17.22
C ASP A 65 0.11 5.40 -17.09
N GLY A 66 0.30 4.90 -15.85
CA GLY A 66 0.22 3.47 -15.52
C GLY A 66 -1.20 2.89 -15.49
N GLY A 67 -2.24 3.71 -15.73
CA GLY A 67 -3.64 3.31 -15.70
C GLY A 67 -4.24 3.16 -14.31
N TYR A 68 -3.58 3.69 -13.27
CA TYR A 68 -4.07 3.63 -11.90
C TYR A 68 -4.85 4.89 -11.54
N SER A 69 -6.03 4.72 -10.96
CA SER A 69 -6.83 5.85 -10.48
C SER A 69 -6.32 6.28 -9.12
N VAL A 70 -5.66 7.44 -9.05
CA VAL A 70 -5.15 8.02 -7.81
C VAL A 70 -6.03 9.19 -7.42
N VAL A 71 -6.50 9.21 -6.18
CA VAL A 71 -7.21 10.37 -5.63
C VAL A 71 -6.25 11.09 -4.68
N ASP A 72 -6.04 12.37 -4.94
CA ASP A 72 -5.17 13.21 -4.13
C ASP A 72 -5.91 13.72 -2.90
N LEU A 73 -5.73 13.03 -1.78
CA LEU A 73 -6.31 13.46 -0.51
C LEU A 73 -5.38 14.42 0.26
N SER A 74 -4.35 15.00 -0.36
CA SER A 74 -3.37 15.84 0.35
C SER A 74 -3.98 17.00 1.15
N ASP A 75 -5.13 17.51 0.72
CA ASP A 75 -5.83 18.66 1.32
C ASP A 75 -7.10 18.26 2.11
N ASP A 76 -7.45 16.97 2.15
CA ASP A 76 -8.65 16.48 2.85
C ASP A 76 -8.27 15.63 4.07
N GLU A 77 -8.01 16.30 5.20
CA GLU A 77 -7.66 15.67 6.47
C GLU A 77 -8.78 14.77 7.01
N MET A 78 -10.05 15.11 6.75
CA MET A 78 -11.22 14.31 7.12
C MET A 78 -11.24 12.98 6.36
N ALA A 79 -11.01 13.01 5.05
CA ALA A 79 -10.92 11.81 4.23
C ALA A 79 -9.70 10.95 4.60
N LYS A 80 -8.55 11.55 4.91
CA LYS A 80 -7.37 10.81 5.42
C LYS A 80 -7.70 10.05 6.71
N LEU A 81 -8.40 10.69 7.64
CA LEU A 81 -8.79 10.08 8.91
C LEU A 81 -9.79 8.93 8.66
N HIS A 82 -10.85 9.17 7.90
CA HIS A 82 -11.89 8.18 7.63
C HIS A 82 -11.34 6.99 6.82
N VAL A 83 -10.56 7.23 5.76
CA VAL A 83 -9.97 6.15 4.95
C VAL A 83 -9.00 5.31 5.78
N ARG A 84 -8.22 5.90 6.70
CA ARG A 84 -7.36 5.12 7.62
C ARG A 84 -8.16 4.15 8.49
N TYR A 85 -9.35 4.54 8.95
CA TYR A 85 -10.21 3.67 9.75
C TYR A 85 -11.06 2.71 8.89
N MET A 86 -11.38 3.07 7.65
CA MET A 86 -12.16 2.23 6.72
C MET A 86 -11.32 1.14 6.03
N VAL A 87 -10.04 1.39 5.76
CA VAL A 87 -9.08 0.36 5.25
C VAL A 87 -8.84 -0.74 6.30
N GLY A 88 -9.32 -0.58 7.54
CA GLY A 88 -9.32 -1.57 8.61
C GLY A 88 -10.67 -2.28 8.86
N GLY A 89 -11.70 -2.06 8.04
CA GLY A 89 -13.06 -2.58 8.28
C GLY A 89 -13.24 -4.08 8.00
N ARG A 90 -14.15 -4.77 8.71
CA ARG A 90 -14.38 -6.23 8.55
C ARG A 90 -14.59 -6.65 7.08
N PRO A 91 -13.97 -7.75 6.61
CA PRO A 91 -14.30 -8.27 5.29
C PRO A 91 -15.78 -8.63 5.25
N SER A 92 -16.41 -8.39 4.10
CA SER A 92 -17.81 -8.71 3.83
C SER A 92 -18.12 -10.21 3.94
N HIS A 93 -17.08 -11.05 3.85
CA HIS A 93 -17.17 -12.51 3.98
C HIS A 93 -16.20 -13.03 5.04
N PRO A 94 -16.59 -14.06 5.83
CA PRO A 94 -15.68 -14.73 6.74
C PRO A 94 -14.57 -15.43 5.94
N LEU A 95 -13.36 -14.89 6.01
CA LEU A 95 -12.18 -15.44 5.37
C LEU A 95 -11.35 -16.22 6.40
N GLN A 96 -10.91 -17.43 6.05
CA GLN A 96 -9.91 -18.16 6.83
C GLN A 96 -8.52 -17.58 6.55
N GLU A 97 -8.22 -16.47 7.22
CA GLU A 97 -6.96 -15.75 7.09
C GLU A 97 -6.06 -15.95 8.30
N ARG A 98 -4.74 -15.92 8.07
CA ARG A 98 -3.71 -15.95 9.11
C ARG A 98 -2.97 -14.62 9.13
N LEU A 99 -2.79 -14.05 10.31
CA LEU A 99 -2.02 -12.83 10.50
C LEU A 99 -0.56 -13.18 10.78
N TYR A 100 0.33 -12.54 10.03
CA TYR A 100 1.77 -12.59 10.24
C TYR A 100 2.30 -11.18 10.48
N SER A 101 3.22 -11.05 11.43
CA SER A 101 3.96 -9.82 11.69
C SER A 101 5.39 -10.02 11.24
N PHE A 102 5.91 -9.07 10.48
CA PHE A 102 7.30 -9.03 10.07
C PHE A 102 7.88 -7.66 10.43
N GLU A 103 9.06 -7.70 11.01
CA GLU A 103 9.86 -6.51 11.31
C GLU A 103 11.15 -6.61 10.49
N PHE A 104 11.49 -5.55 9.79
CA PHE A 104 12.72 -5.50 9.00
C PHE A 104 13.35 -4.11 9.08
N PRO A 105 14.69 -4.02 8.98
CA PRO A 105 15.38 -2.74 8.98
C PRO A 105 14.86 -1.90 7.82
N GLU A 106 14.47 -0.66 8.12
CA GLU A 106 13.93 0.24 7.11
C GLU A 106 15.04 0.59 6.10
N SER A 107 14.81 0.29 4.83
CA SER A 107 15.73 0.65 3.75
C SER A 107 14.93 1.09 2.53
N PRO A 108 15.49 1.96 1.66
CA PRO A 108 14.86 2.32 0.41
C PRO A 108 14.53 1.05 -0.41
N GLY A 109 13.25 0.84 -0.70
CA GLY A 109 12.81 -0.37 -1.40
C GLY A 109 12.74 -1.66 -0.56
N ALA A 110 12.85 -1.59 0.77
CA ALA A 110 12.68 -2.75 1.65
C ALA A 110 11.31 -3.42 1.46
N LEU A 111 10.26 -2.61 1.32
CA LEU A 111 8.92 -3.09 0.98
C LEU A 111 8.89 -3.88 -0.34
N LEU A 112 9.56 -3.37 -1.38
CA LEU A 112 9.63 -4.04 -2.67
C LEU A 112 10.39 -5.37 -2.57
N ARG A 113 11.49 -5.40 -1.83
CA ARG A 113 12.23 -6.64 -1.54
C ARG A 113 11.36 -7.63 -0.79
N PHE A 114 10.63 -7.18 0.25
CA PHE A 114 9.71 -8.01 1.00
C PHE A 114 8.64 -8.64 0.10
N LEU A 115 7.98 -7.83 -0.74
CA LEU A 115 6.98 -8.32 -1.69
C LEU A 115 7.58 -9.28 -2.73
N ASN A 116 8.81 -9.04 -3.20
CA ASN A 116 9.50 -9.95 -4.10
C ASN A 116 9.83 -11.29 -3.42
N THR A 117 10.28 -11.28 -2.17
CA THR A 117 10.57 -12.50 -1.39
C THR A 117 9.29 -13.28 -1.09
N LEU A 118 8.18 -12.57 -0.82
CA LEU A 118 6.88 -13.19 -0.59
C LEU A 118 6.30 -13.80 -1.89
N GLY A 119 6.60 -13.20 -3.04
CA GLY A 119 6.17 -13.65 -4.35
C GLY A 119 4.66 -13.50 -4.59
N THR A 120 4.16 -14.05 -5.71
CA THR A 120 2.76 -13.97 -6.15
C THR A 120 1.89 -15.18 -5.75
N HIS A 121 2.43 -16.04 -4.89
CA HIS A 121 1.81 -17.31 -4.51
C HIS A 121 0.74 -17.15 -3.42
N TRP A 122 0.81 -16.06 -2.65
CA TRP A 122 -0.08 -15.77 -1.53
C TRP A 122 -1.21 -14.83 -1.92
N ASN A 123 -2.43 -15.16 -1.50
CA ASN A 123 -3.54 -14.21 -1.53
C ASN A 123 -3.40 -13.30 -0.31
N ILE A 124 -3.20 -12.01 -0.54
CA ILE A 124 -3.07 -11.00 0.52
C ILE A 124 -4.47 -10.44 0.75
N SER A 125 -5.02 -10.61 1.95
CA SER A 125 -6.33 -10.03 2.32
C SER A 125 -6.18 -8.71 3.08
N LEU A 126 -5.03 -8.53 3.75
CA LEU A 126 -4.68 -7.32 4.46
C LEU A 126 -3.19 -7.11 4.38
N PHE A 127 -2.79 -5.87 4.12
CA PHE A 127 -1.41 -5.45 4.16
C PHE A 127 -1.35 -4.12 4.89
N HIS A 128 -0.60 -4.05 5.97
CA HIS A 128 -0.43 -2.84 6.76
C HIS A 128 1.05 -2.65 7.02
N TYR A 129 1.65 -1.74 6.27
CA TYR A 129 3.05 -1.37 6.39
C TYR A 129 3.14 0.09 6.80
N ARG A 130 3.93 0.34 7.84
CA ARG A 130 4.18 1.67 8.34
C ARG A 130 5.64 1.80 8.73
N SER A 131 6.28 2.77 8.13
CA SER A 131 7.58 3.27 8.55
C SER A 131 7.33 4.41 9.55
N HIS A 132 7.90 4.25 10.74
CA HIS A 132 7.78 5.20 11.84
C HIS A 132 8.88 6.27 11.83
N GLY A 133 9.76 6.29 10.83
CA GLY A 133 10.97 7.14 10.85
C GLY A 133 11.99 6.70 11.90
N THR A 134 11.82 5.50 12.43
CA THR A 134 12.76 4.72 13.25
C THR A 134 13.38 3.66 12.34
N ASP A 135 14.60 3.20 12.60
CA ASP A 135 15.35 2.24 11.77
C ASP A 135 14.65 0.88 11.50
N MET A 136 13.42 0.68 12.00
CA MET A 136 12.60 -0.50 11.80
C MET A 136 11.25 -0.16 11.16
N GLY A 137 10.92 -0.88 10.09
CA GLY A 137 9.58 -0.93 9.51
C GLY A 137 8.81 -2.13 10.03
N ALA A 138 7.55 -1.92 10.41
CA ALA A 138 6.64 -2.99 10.79
C ALA A 138 5.66 -3.27 9.63
N CYS A 139 5.56 -4.55 9.24
CA CYS A 139 4.62 -5.03 8.24
C CYS A 139 3.72 -6.10 8.84
N TRP A 140 2.42 -5.85 8.82
CA TRP A 140 1.40 -6.83 9.16
C TRP A 140 0.75 -7.29 7.87
N GLN A 141 0.79 -8.59 7.64
CA GLN A 141 0.16 -9.19 6.48
C GLN A 141 -0.81 -10.27 6.92
N ARG A 142 -2.04 -10.23 6.38
CA ARG A 142 -2.93 -11.38 6.43
C ARG A 142 -2.90 -12.10 5.11
N SER A 143 -2.75 -13.42 5.18
CA SER A 143 -2.89 -14.28 4.02
C SER A 143 -3.90 -15.37 4.25
N THR A 144 -4.75 -15.60 3.25
CA THR A 144 -5.63 -16.77 3.22
C THR A 144 -4.84 -17.96 2.70
N ARG A 145 -4.86 -19.06 3.45
CA ARG A 145 -4.30 -20.33 2.98
C ARG A 145 -5.19 -20.78 1.82
N ARG A 146 -4.62 -21.03 0.64
CA ARG A 146 -5.36 -21.81 -0.37
C ARG A 146 -5.67 -23.19 0.23
N PRO A 147 -6.86 -23.76 -0.02
CA PRO A 147 -7.06 -25.19 0.13
C PRO A 147 -6.10 -25.96 -0.78
#